data_AF-A0A8B6DWI1-F1
#
_entry.id   AF-A0A8B6DWI1-F1
#
_cell.length_a   1.000
_cell.length_b   1.000
_cell.length_c   1.000
_cell.angle_alpha   90.00
_cell.angle_beta   90.00
_cell.angle_gamma   90.00
#
_symmetry.space_group_name_H-M   'P 1'
#
loop_
_entity.id
_entity.type
_entity.pdbx_description
1 polymer ?
#
loop_
_entity_poly.entity_id
_entity_poly.type
_entity_poly.pdbx_seq_one_letter_code
_entity_poly.pdbx_strand_id
1 'polypeptide(L)'
;MYTVDNFLIGEAARKLEDAGADIVGLNCGRGPTTIVEVIKEVREKCKGPIACLPVTYRTTTEQPSFFSLTVPGTDVKAFPLNLMACQSTRYEIEEFAKEMKKLGVQYIGLCCGGTSNYLRIVADVYGKEFGAKKYAPEMHQHFMYGDKTKFPEYFTTEIHKKI
;
A
#
# COMPACT_ATOMS: atom_id res chain seq x y z
N MET A 1 -3.69 -17.71 6.30
CA MET A 1 -3.75 -17.91 4.81
C MET A 1 -2.82 -19.07 4.46
N TYR A 2 -3.00 -19.76 3.33
CA TYR A 2 -2.13 -20.87 2.93
C TYR A 2 -1.26 -20.57 1.70
N THR A 3 -0.08 -21.17 1.64
CA THR A 3 0.74 -21.29 0.42
C THR A 3 0.11 -22.30 -0.55
N VAL A 4 0.62 -22.37 -1.78
CA VAL A 4 0.19 -23.39 -2.77
C VAL A 4 0.46 -24.82 -2.29
N ASP A 5 1.50 -25.00 -1.49
CA ASP A 5 1.86 -26.28 -0.86
C ASP A 5 1.12 -26.53 0.47
N ASN A 6 0.04 -25.77 0.72
CA ASN A 6 -0.85 -25.92 1.87
C ASN A 6 -0.18 -25.70 3.25
N PHE A 7 0.81 -24.81 3.33
CA PHE A 7 1.34 -24.33 4.61
C PHE A 7 0.65 -23.04 5.03
N LEU A 8 0.30 -22.90 6.32
CA LEU A 8 0.00 -21.59 6.88
C LEU A 8 1.19 -20.65 6.62
N ILE A 9 0.91 -19.43 6.19
CA ILE A 9 1.95 -18.50 5.77
C ILE A 9 2.91 -18.16 6.92
N GLY A 10 2.40 -17.96 8.14
CA GLY A 10 3.24 -17.73 9.31
C GLY A 10 4.16 -18.92 9.61
N GLU A 11 3.68 -20.15 9.41
CA GLU A 11 4.49 -21.37 9.57
C GLU A 11 5.53 -21.52 8.45
N ALA A 12 5.18 -21.18 7.20
CA ALA A 12 6.13 -21.16 6.11
C ALA A 12 7.24 -20.14 6.36
N ALA A 13 6.90 -18.93 6.81
CA ALA A 13 7.86 -17.89 7.17
C ALA A 13 8.77 -18.33 8.32
N ARG A 14 8.22 -18.95 9.38
CA ARG A 14 9.00 -19.49 10.49
C ARG A 14 9.99 -20.56 10.03
N LYS A 15 9.56 -21.48 9.15
CA LYS A 15 10.46 -22.49 8.58
C LYS A 15 11.62 -21.88 7.79
N LEU A 16 11.37 -20.79 7.05
CA LEU A 16 12.43 -20.07 6.34
C LEU A 16 13.40 -19.38 7.32
N GLU A 17 12.89 -18.78 8.38
CA GLU A 17 13.70 -18.19 9.45
C GLU A 17 14.56 -19.25 10.16
N ASP A 18 13.95 -20.38 10.56
CA ASP A 18 14.63 -21.53 11.19
C ASP A 18 15.71 -22.14 10.27
N ALA A 19 15.54 -22.01 8.95
CA ALA A 19 16.51 -22.45 7.94
C ALA A 19 17.65 -21.44 7.67
N GLY A 20 17.63 -20.26 8.33
CA GLY A 20 18.71 -19.28 8.27
C GLY A 20 18.41 -18.03 7.42
N ALA A 21 17.15 -17.78 7.04
CA ALA A 21 16.80 -16.52 6.38
C ALA A 21 16.88 -15.34 7.38
N ASP A 22 17.71 -14.33 7.08
CA ASP A 22 17.87 -13.14 7.92
C ASP A 22 16.61 -12.25 7.95
N ILE A 23 15.81 -12.28 6.89
CA ILE A 23 14.57 -11.51 6.74
C ILE A 23 13.53 -12.41 6.06
N VAL A 24 12.33 -12.47 6.64
CA VAL A 24 11.18 -13.20 6.08
C VAL A 24 9.99 -12.27 5.88
N GLY A 25 9.06 -12.62 5.01
CA GLY A 25 7.94 -11.73 4.74
C GLY A 25 7.16 -12.07 3.49
N LEU A 26 6.43 -11.08 2.99
CA LEU A 26 5.59 -11.22 1.80
C LEU A 26 5.79 -10.08 0.80
N ASN A 27 5.67 -10.42 -0.47
CA ASN A 27 5.54 -9.45 -1.55
C ASN A 27 4.43 -9.86 -2.54
N CYS A 28 3.94 -8.88 -3.30
CA CYS A 28 2.95 -9.07 -4.37
C CYS A 28 1.63 -9.69 -3.86
N GLY A 29 0.80 -10.17 -4.79
CA GLY A 29 -0.45 -10.89 -4.56
C GLY A 29 -1.53 -10.00 -3.94
N ARG A 30 -1.35 -9.66 -2.66
CA ARG A 30 -2.26 -8.90 -1.82
C ARG A 30 -2.01 -7.40 -1.88
N GLY A 31 -3.09 -6.64 -1.86
CA GLY A 31 -3.09 -5.20 -1.75
C GLY A 31 -2.84 -4.70 -0.32
N PRO A 32 -2.71 -3.37 -0.15
CA PRO A 32 -2.19 -2.76 1.08
C PRO A 32 -3.03 -3.10 2.33
N THR A 33 -4.36 -3.16 2.20
CA THR A 33 -5.26 -3.51 3.30
C THR A 33 -5.24 -5.00 3.63
N THR A 34 -5.36 -5.86 2.61
CA THR A 34 -5.55 -7.30 2.84
C THR A 34 -4.28 -8.06 3.23
N ILE A 35 -3.10 -7.45 3.07
CA ILE A 35 -1.83 -8.05 3.48
C ILE A 35 -1.61 -7.94 5.00
N VAL A 36 -2.25 -6.96 5.66
CA VAL A 36 -2.01 -6.61 7.08
C VAL A 36 -2.17 -7.82 8.00
N GLU A 37 -3.29 -8.53 7.90
CA GLU A 37 -3.56 -9.70 8.74
C GLU A 37 -2.59 -10.85 8.48
N VAL A 38 -2.10 -10.99 7.24
CA VAL A 38 -1.11 -12.00 6.88
C VAL A 38 0.25 -11.65 7.50
N ILE A 39 0.62 -10.38 7.55
CA ILE A 39 1.85 -9.94 8.20
C ILE A 39 1.77 -10.06 9.72
N LYS A 40 0.60 -9.88 10.33
CA LYS A 40 0.39 -10.19 11.75
C LYS A 40 0.66 -11.68 12.03
N GLU A 41 0.15 -12.58 11.19
CA GLU A 41 0.41 -14.03 11.28
C GLU A 41 1.92 -14.33 11.22
N VAL A 42 2.66 -13.69 10.30
CA VAL A 42 4.13 -13.82 10.23
C VAL A 42 4.80 -13.25 11.48
N ARG A 43 4.35 -12.10 11.97
CA ARG A 43 4.94 -11.47 13.16
C ARG A 43 4.76 -12.30 14.42
N GLU A 44 3.63 -12.97 14.58
CA GLU A 44 3.37 -13.88 15.70
C GLU A 44 4.31 -15.10 15.72
N LYS A 45 4.80 -15.53 14.54
CA LYS A 45 5.54 -16.79 14.38
C LYS A 45 7.06 -16.61 14.25
N CYS A 46 7.48 -15.51 13.65
CA CYS A 46 8.88 -15.19 13.43
C CYS A 46 9.41 -14.22 14.49
N LYS A 47 10.71 -14.17 14.73
CA LYS A 47 11.34 -13.24 15.69
C LYS A 47 12.19 -12.17 15.01
N GLY A 48 12.78 -12.50 13.88
CA GLY A 48 13.67 -11.65 13.12
C GLY A 48 12.95 -10.54 12.35
N PRO A 49 13.72 -9.79 11.55
CA PRO A 49 13.19 -8.75 10.70
C PRO A 49 12.12 -9.23 9.71
N ILE A 50 11.09 -8.40 9.50
CA ILE A 50 10.01 -8.69 8.55
C ILE A 50 10.09 -7.80 7.32
N ALA A 51 9.83 -8.41 6.15
CA ALA A 51 9.58 -7.74 4.89
C ALA A 51 8.08 -7.67 4.52
N CYS A 52 7.63 -6.53 4.00
CA CYS A 52 6.28 -6.38 3.47
C CYS A 52 6.26 -5.46 2.24
N LEU A 53 5.88 -6.02 1.09
CA LEU A 53 5.84 -5.31 -0.20
C LEU A 53 4.54 -5.67 -0.98
N PRO A 54 3.37 -5.17 -0.57
CA PRO A 54 2.12 -5.49 -1.25
C PRO A 54 2.08 -4.94 -2.68
N VAL A 55 1.14 -5.43 -3.49
CA VAL A 55 0.74 -4.68 -4.70
C VAL A 55 0.01 -3.40 -4.30
N THR A 56 -0.12 -2.44 -5.20
CA THR A 56 -0.82 -1.17 -4.94
C THR A 56 -2.21 -1.12 -5.57
N TYR A 57 -2.91 -2.24 -5.53
CA TYR A 57 -4.28 -2.40 -6.00
C TYR A 57 -5.18 -2.76 -4.81
N ARG A 58 -6.45 -2.32 -4.83
CA ARG A 58 -7.46 -2.61 -3.80
C ARG A 58 -7.97 -4.05 -3.94
N THR A 59 -7.27 -4.99 -3.32
CA THR A 59 -7.79 -6.34 -3.08
C THR A 59 -8.80 -6.33 -1.94
N THR A 60 -9.71 -7.29 -1.94
CA THR A 60 -10.75 -7.46 -0.90
C THR A 60 -10.67 -8.87 -0.33
N THR A 61 -11.52 -9.21 0.64
CA THR A 61 -11.59 -10.58 1.17
C THR A 61 -12.06 -11.57 0.10
N GLU A 62 -12.99 -11.14 -0.76
CA GLU A 62 -13.57 -11.92 -1.87
C GLU A 62 -12.61 -12.02 -3.07
N GLN A 63 -11.83 -10.96 -3.31
CA GLN A 63 -10.80 -10.90 -4.35
C GLN A 63 -9.44 -10.61 -3.72
N PRO A 64 -8.85 -11.58 -2.99
CA PRO A 64 -7.69 -11.36 -2.14
C PRO A 64 -6.39 -11.18 -2.91
N SER A 65 -6.38 -11.48 -4.21
CA SER A 65 -5.22 -11.34 -5.08
C SER A 65 -5.52 -10.41 -6.25
N PHE A 66 -4.55 -9.63 -6.69
CA PHE A 66 -4.73 -8.78 -7.88
C PHE A 66 -5.03 -9.56 -9.16
N PHE A 67 -4.66 -10.84 -9.23
CA PHE A 67 -5.07 -11.76 -10.30
C PHE A 67 -6.58 -12.03 -10.33
N SER A 68 -7.25 -11.93 -9.18
CA SER A 68 -8.69 -12.19 -9.04
C SER A 68 -9.57 -10.96 -9.26
N LEU A 69 -8.95 -9.78 -9.35
CA LEU A 69 -9.67 -8.51 -9.39
C LEU A 69 -10.57 -8.38 -10.62
N THR A 70 -11.71 -7.75 -10.42
CA THR A 70 -12.64 -7.33 -11.47
C THR A 70 -12.65 -5.81 -11.56
N VAL A 71 -12.76 -5.26 -12.77
CA VAL A 71 -12.88 -3.82 -12.99
C VAL A 71 -14.16 -3.31 -12.29
N PRO A 72 -14.08 -2.28 -11.43
CA PRO A 72 -15.23 -1.80 -10.67
C PRO A 72 -16.44 -1.49 -11.56
N GLY A 73 -17.61 -2.01 -11.19
CA GLY A 73 -18.86 -1.79 -11.93
C GLY A 73 -19.05 -2.65 -13.18
N THR A 74 -18.22 -3.68 -13.38
CA THR A 74 -18.30 -4.60 -14.53
C THR A 74 -18.04 -6.04 -14.09
N ASP A 75 -18.20 -7.00 -15.02
CA ASP A 75 -17.77 -8.40 -14.84
C ASP A 75 -16.38 -8.70 -15.46
N VAL A 76 -15.69 -7.68 -15.97
CA VAL A 76 -14.42 -7.82 -16.69
C VAL A 76 -13.26 -7.97 -15.71
N LYS A 77 -12.38 -8.96 -15.94
CA LYS A 77 -11.17 -9.11 -15.13
C LYS A 77 -10.21 -7.94 -15.29
N ALA A 78 -9.69 -7.48 -14.15
CA ALA A 78 -8.74 -6.38 -14.09
C ALA A 78 -7.34 -6.82 -14.56
N PHE A 79 -6.87 -7.99 -14.12
CA PHE A 79 -5.58 -8.52 -14.55
C PHE A 79 -5.65 -9.11 -15.98
N PRO A 80 -4.63 -8.87 -16.83
CA PRO A 80 -3.46 -8.00 -16.59
C PRO A 80 -3.65 -6.55 -17.06
N LEU A 81 -4.62 -6.27 -17.93
CA LEU A 81 -4.64 -5.03 -18.72
C LEU A 81 -5.37 -3.85 -18.06
N ASN A 82 -6.31 -4.10 -17.16
CA ASN A 82 -7.21 -3.09 -16.59
C ASN A 82 -6.92 -2.80 -15.10
N LEU A 83 -5.76 -3.19 -14.58
CA LEU A 83 -5.40 -3.06 -13.16
C LEU A 83 -5.41 -1.61 -12.63
N MET A 84 -5.21 -0.62 -13.51
CA MET A 84 -5.27 0.80 -13.11
C MET A 84 -6.64 1.18 -12.53
N ALA A 85 -7.73 0.53 -12.97
CA ALA A 85 -9.07 0.78 -12.44
C ALA A 85 -9.19 0.37 -10.95
N CYS A 86 -8.29 -0.48 -10.46
CA CYS A 86 -8.28 -0.97 -9.08
C CYS A 86 -7.19 -0.32 -8.22
N GLN A 87 -6.51 0.73 -8.69
CA GLN A 87 -5.33 1.27 -8.01
C GLN A 87 -5.68 1.93 -6.66
N SER A 88 -4.89 1.62 -5.62
CA SER A 88 -5.00 2.26 -4.30
C SER A 88 -4.77 3.77 -4.38
N THR A 89 -5.25 4.55 -3.43
CA THR A 89 -4.98 5.98 -3.28
C THR A 89 -3.68 6.22 -2.53
N ARG A 90 -3.22 7.47 -2.52
CA ARG A 90 -2.08 7.91 -1.69
C ARG A 90 -2.34 7.69 -0.20
N TYR A 91 -3.56 7.95 0.27
CA TYR A 91 -3.94 7.80 1.67
C TYR A 91 -4.00 6.34 2.11
N GLU A 92 -4.48 5.44 1.24
CA GLU A 92 -4.48 4.01 1.54
C GLU A 92 -3.04 3.45 1.66
N ILE A 93 -2.10 3.96 0.86
CA ILE A 93 -0.68 3.61 1.00
C ILE A 93 -0.07 4.19 2.28
N GLU A 94 -0.45 5.41 2.66
CA GLU A 94 -0.01 6.04 3.90
C GLU A 94 -0.46 5.23 5.13
N GLU A 95 -1.73 4.84 5.18
CA GLU A 95 -2.27 4.03 6.28
C GLU A 95 -1.65 2.63 6.32
N PHE A 96 -1.43 2.00 5.16
CA PHE A 96 -0.64 0.77 5.11
C PHE A 96 0.75 0.95 5.73
N ALA A 97 1.47 2.01 5.37
CA ALA A 97 2.81 2.26 5.89
C ALA A 97 2.79 2.50 7.40
N LYS A 98 1.79 3.23 7.93
CA LYS A 98 1.61 3.46 9.36
C LYS A 98 1.36 2.15 10.12
N GLU A 99 0.48 1.30 9.58
CA GLU A 99 0.19 -0.02 10.16
C GLU A 99 1.42 -0.93 10.14
N MET A 100 2.17 -0.99 9.04
CA MET A 100 3.41 -1.78 8.97
C MET A 100 4.48 -1.27 9.94
N LYS A 101 4.59 0.05 10.10
CA LYS A 101 5.50 0.68 11.07
C LYS A 101 5.11 0.29 12.50
N LYS A 102 3.81 0.32 12.82
CA LYS A 102 3.28 -0.10 14.14
C LYS A 102 3.54 -1.59 14.41
N LEU A 103 3.47 -2.44 13.38
CA LEU A 103 3.80 -3.87 13.47
C LEU A 103 5.31 -4.17 13.53
N GLY A 104 6.16 -3.14 13.40
CA GLY A 104 7.61 -3.29 13.47
C GLY A 104 8.25 -3.87 12.21
N VAL A 105 7.61 -3.76 11.04
CA VAL A 105 8.18 -4.20 9.75
C VAL A 105 9.40 -3.34 9.41
N GLN A 106 10.56 -3.97 9.18
CA GLN A 106 11.83 -3.27 8.91
C GLN A 106 12.15 -3.13 7.42
N TYR A 107 11.77 -4.10 6.60
CA TYR A 107 11.91 -4.03 5.15
C TYR A 107 10.54 -3.75 4.55
N ILE A 108 10.24 -2.47 4.31
CA ILE A 108 8.98 -2.08 3.68
C ILE A 108 9.21 -1.61 2.24
N GLY A 109 8.27 -1.94 1.36
CA GLY A 109 8.30 -1.49 -0.02
C GLY A 109 6.94 -1.68 -0.69
N LEU A 110 6.93 -1.63 -2.01
CA LEU A 110 5.75 -1.81 -2.85
C LEU A 110 6.14 -2.68 -4.04
N CYS A 111 5.26 -3.57 -4.46
CA CYS A 111 5.47 -4.49 -5.58
C CYS A 111 4.73 -3.98 -6.83
N CYS A 112 3.95 -4.82 -7.52
CA CYS A 112 3.24 -4.44 -8.75
C CYS A 112 2.31 -3.24 -8.53
N GLY A 113 2.36 -2.30 -9.47
CA GLY A 113 1.65 -1.02 -9.40
C GLY A 113 2.36 0.04 -8.55
N GLY A 114 3.43 -0.32 -7.83
CA GLY A 114 4.26 0.60 -7.08
C GLY A 114 4.79 1.73 -7.97
N THR A 115 4.62 2.96 -7.49
CA THR A 115 5.06 4.18 -8.19
C THR A 115 5.94 5.02 -7.26
N SER A 116 6.74 5.91 -7.84
CA SER A 116 7.62 6.81 -7.08
C SER A 116 6.85 7.69 -6.08
N ASN A 117 5.63 8.11 -6.43
CA ASN A 117 4.79 8.87 -5.52
C ASN A 117 4.28 8.05 -4.33
N TYR A 118 4.03 6.75 -4.48
CA TYR A 118 3.67 5.87 -3.35
C TYR A 118 4.88 5.51 -2.50
N LEU A 119 6.01 5.18 -3.11
CA LEU A 119 7.23 4.85 -2.37
C LEU A 119 7.71 6.03 -1.51
N ARG A 120 7.54 7.26 -2.01
CA ARG A 120 7.81 8.48 -1.24
C ARG A 120 6.95 8.59 0.03
N ILE A 121 5.67 8.22 -0.05
CA ILE A 121 4.77 8.22 1.12
C ILE A 121 5.26 7.21 2.15
N VAL A 122 5.61 6.00 1.70
CA VAL A 122 6.16 4.96 2.57
C VAL A 122 7.44 5.45 3.27
N ALA A 123 8.36 6.05 2.51
CA ALA A 123 9.61 6.59 3.03
C ALA A 123 9.39 7.71 4.06
N ASP A 124 8.44 8.61 3.81
CA ASP A 124 8.11 9.71 4.71
C ASP A 124 7.48 9.21 6.02
N VAL A 125 6.54 8.26 5.96
CA VAL A 125 5.96 7.60 7.14
C VAL A 125 7.05 6.90 7.97
N TYR A 126 8.04 6.29 7.33
CA TYR A 126 9.18 5.67 7.98
C TYR A 126 10.27 6.65 8.44
N GLY A 127 10.07 7.97 8.27
CA GLY A 127 10.98 9.01 8.73
C GLY A 127 12.31 9.03 7.97
N LYS A 128 12.33 8.57 6.72
CA LYS A 128 13.53 8.66 5.87
C LYS A 128 13.63 10.06 5.28
N GLU A 129 14.82 10.64 5.37
CA GLU A 129 15.15 11.85 4.63
C GLU A 129 15.72 11.49 3.25
N PHE A 130 15.15 12.09 2.20
CA PHE A 130 15.53 11.82 0.81
C PHE A 130 15.26 13.04 -0.07
N GLY A 131 16.10 13.25 -1.09
CA GLY A 131 16.06 14.47 -1.91
C GLY A 131 14.73 14.72 -2.64
N ALA A 132 13.97 13.66 -2.95
CA ALA A 132 12.67 13.80 -3.62
C ALA A 132 11.52 14.23 -2.68
N LYS A 133 11.77 14.34 -1.37
CA LYS A 133 10.78 14.79 -0.38
C LYS A 133 10.29 16.21 -0.67
N LYS A 134 11.17 17.08 -1.16
CA LYS A 134 10.86 18.47 -1.58
C LYS A 134 9.82 18.58 -2.69
N TYR A 135 9.55 17.50 -3.42
CA TYR A 135 8.54 17.48 -4.49
C TYR A 135 7.18 16.95 -4.01
N ALA A 136 7.01 16.73 -2.70
CA ALA A 136 5.75 16.25 -2.13
C ALA A 136 4.62 17.25 -2.42
N PRO A 137 3.38 16.77 -2.68
CA PRO A 137 2.26 17.68 -2.89
C PRO A 137 1.99 18.53 -1.65
N GLU A 138 1.93 19.85 -1.83
CA GLU A 138 1.58 20.80 -0.78
C GLU A 138 0.13 21.25 -0.98
N MET A 139 -0.83 20.54 -0.37
CA MET A 139 -2.27 20.80 -0.63
C MET A 139 -2.72 22.22 -0.25
N HIS A 140 -2.02 22.89 0.68
CA HIS A 140 -2.29 24.30 0.99
C HIS A 140 -1.98 25.25 -0.18
N GLN A 141 -1.23 24.81 -1.20
CA GLN A 141 -0.96 25.55 -2.44
C GLN A 141 -1.91 25.15 -3.58
N HIS A 142 -2.88 24.27 -3.34
CA HIS A 142 -3.85 23.90 -4.36
C HIS A 142 -4.82 25.06 -4.62
N PHE A 143 -4.95 25.51 -5.87
CA PHE A 143 -5.75 26.70 -6.22
C PHE A 143 -7.22 26.62 -5.78
N MET A 144 -7.76 25.39 -5.69
CA MET A 144 -9.17 25.13 -5.37
C MET A 144 -9.41 24.68 -3.92
N TYR A 145 -8.44 23.97 -3.34
CA TYR A 145 -8.59 23.28 -2.03
C TYR A 145 -7.58 23.76 -0.99
N GLY A 146 -6.67 24.64 -1.38
CA GLY A 146 -5.61 25.16 -0.53
C GLY A 146 -6.04 26.39 0.26
N ASP A 147 -5.07 27.23 0.55
CA ASP A 147 -5.25 28.43 1.35
C ASP A 147 -6.12 29.47 0.63
N LYS A 148 -7.32 29.69 1.17
CA LYS A 148 -8.31 30.64 0.62
C LYS A 148 -7.80 32.08 0.57
N THR A 149 -6.79 32.43 1.38
CA THR A 149 -6.21 33.78 1.38
C THR A 149 -5.24 34.01 0.23
N LYS A 150 -4.75 32.94 -0.41
CA LYS A 150 -3.76 33.00 -1.50
C LYS A 150 -4.38 32.95 -2.90
N PHE A 151 -5.64 32.55 -3.03
CA PHE A 151 -6.29 32.32 -4.31
C PHE A 151 -7.62 33.07 -4.42
N PRO A 152 -8.05 33.49 -5.64
CA PRO A 152 -9.32 34.17 -5.83
C PRO A 152 -10.51 33.39 -5.26
N GLU A 153 -11.46 34.10 -4.66
CA GLU A 153 -12.69 33.53 -4.05
C GLU A 153 -13.47 32.67 -5.04
N TYR A 154 -13.45 33.05 -6.33
CA TYR A 154 -14.01 32.26 -7.42
C TYR A 154 -13.58 30.79 -7.36
N PHE A 155 -12.28 30.51 -7.21
CA PHE A 155 -11.74 29.14 -7.24
C PHE A 155 -11.91 28.40 -5.91
N THR A 156 -11.96 29.10 -4.79
CA THR A 156 -11.94 28.48 -3.45
C THR A 156 -13.33 28.37 -2.81
N THR A 157 -14.33 29.08 -3.35
CA THR A 157 -15.69 29.13 -2.80
C THR A 157 -16.77 29.09 -3.87
N GLU A 158 -16.72 29.93 -4.92
CA GLU A 158 -17.84 30.06 -5.85
C GLU A 158 -17.98 28.85 -6.78
N ILE A 159 -16.86 28.36 -7.33
CA ILE A 159 -16.85 27.26 -8.28
C ILE A 159 -17.41 25.97 -7.67
N HIS A 160 -17.23 25.76 -6.36
CA HIS A 160 -17.76 24.61 -5.63
C HIS A 160 -19.29 24.54 -5.60
N LYS A 161 -19.99 25.66 -5.86
CA LYS A 161 -21.46 25.70 -5.95
C LYS A 161 -21.96 25.29 -7.34
N LYS A 162 -21.07 25.16 -8.32
CA LYS A 162 -21.40 24.94 -9.74
C LYS A 162 -21.02 23.54 -10.25
N ILE A 163 -20.30 22.76 -9.42
CA ILE A 163 -19.93 21.36 -9.65
C ILE A 163 -20.62 20.48 -8.61
#